data_AF-A0A800K7V2-F1
#
_entry.id   AF-A0A800K7V2-F1
#
_cell.length_a   1.000
_cell.length_b   1.000
_cell.length_c   1.000
_cell.angle_alpha   90.00
_cell.angle_beta   90.00
_cell.angle_gamma   90.00
#
_symmetry.space_group_name_H-M   'P 1'
#
loop_
_entity.id
_entity.type
_entity.pdbx_description
1 polymer ?
#
loop_
_entity_poly.entity_id
_entity_poly.type
_entity_poly.pdbx_seq_one_letter_code
_entity_poly.pdbx_strand_id
1 'polypeptide(L)'
;DPVVTEAELGLEGPGKYTVLRHGDINWIRIQRGSQFALRVRDNSNDVYDRFHGIDRFETDAEMRLTATWMPQNEVVAVPNVLGTISEVPSPAYLEFWIDGERHTLDVTGQPDSERFMMVFADQTSGETTYGGGRYLWIDAPNERGRVVLDFNRAYNPPCVWTPFATCPLPTRNNRLTVPIEAGEMDWVR
;
A
#
# COMPACT_ATOMS: atom_id res chain seq x y z
N ASP A 1 -11.66 -37.61 8.38
CA ASP A 1 -10.30 -37.33 7.87
C ASP A 1 -9.25 -37.71 8.88
N PRO A 2 -8.08 -38.24 8.44
CA PRO A 2 -6.98 -38.52 9.35
C PRO A 2 -6.52 -37.24 10.03
N VAL A 3 -6.29 -37.31 11.34
CA VAL A 3 -5.78 -36.18 12.12
C VAL A 3 -4.37 -35.88 11.65
N VAL A 4 -4.16 -34.67 11.14
CA VAL A 4 -2.82 -34.15 10.86
C VAL A 4 -2.19 -33.78 12.20
N THR A 5 -1.24 -34.58 12.68
CA THR A 5 -0.51 -34.32 13.94
C THR A 5 0.72 -33.45 13.74
N GLU A 6 1.28 -33.43 12.53
CA GLU A 6 2.43 -32.62 12.14
C GLU A 6 2.36 -32.25 10.66
N ALA A 7 2.88 -31.08 10.31
CA ALA A 7 3.00 -30.62 8.93
C ALA A 7 4.15 -29.62 8.80
N GLU A 8 4.92 -29.72 7.72
CA GLU A 8 5.93 -28.71 7.38
C GLU A 8 5.28 -27.52 6.67
N LEU A 9 5.48 -26.32 7.25
CA LEU A 9 4.96 -25.08 6.68
C LEU A 9 6.07 -24.37 5.88
N GLY A 10 5.93 -24.36 4.55
CA GLY A 10 6.75 -23.53 3.67
C GLY A 10 6.57 -22.04 3.96
N LEU A 11 7.56 -21.23 3.58
CA LEU A 11 7.53 -19.77 3.78
C LEU A 11 6.59 -19.08 2.78
N GLU A 12 5.85 -18.07 3.25
CA GLU A 12 5.11 -17.14 2.39
C GLU A 12 6.09 -16.37 1.48
N GLY A 13 5.85 -16.36 0.17
CA GLY A 13 6.68 -15.70 -0.83
C GLY A 13 6.14 -15.93 -2.26
N PRO A 14 6.86 -15.50 -3.33
CA PRO A 14 6.42 -15.64 -4.73
C PRO A 14 6.25 -17.09 -5.24
N GLY A 15 6.47 -18.09 -4.38
CA GLY A 15 6.35 -19.52 -4.67
C GLY A 15 5.17 -20.19 -3.97
N LYS A 16 5.14 -21.53 -4.00
CA LYS A 16 4.15 -22.33 -3.25
C LYS A 16 4.42 -22.20 -1.76
N TYR A 17 3.44 -21.73 -0.99
CA TYR A 17 3.45 -21.75 0.47
C TYR A 17 2.40 -22.72 1.00
N THR A 18 2.63 -23.26 2.20
CA THR A 18 1.69 -24.19 2.84
C THR A 18 0.59 -23.39 3.54
N VAL A 19 -0.67 -23.79 3.31
CA VAL A 19 -1.82 -23.31 4.07
C VAL A 19 -2.38 -24.47 4.86
N LEU A 20 -2.23 -24.45 6.18
CA LEU A 20 -2.92 -25.39 7.06
C LEU A 20 -4.36 -24.93 7.25
N ARG A 21 -5.32 -25.85 7.18
CA ARG A 21 -6.76 -25.54 7.27
C ARG A 21 -7.45 -26.43 8.30
N HIS A 22 -8.37 -25.83 9.07
CA HIS A 22 -9.29 -26.56 9.94
C HIS A 22 -10.60 -25.77 10.04
N GLY A 23 -11.65 -26.27 9.39
CA GLY A 23 -12.88 -25.49 9.17
C GLY A 23 -12.56 -24.21 8.37
N ASP A 24 -13.05 -23.08 8.88
CA ASP A 24 -12.88 -21.75 8.27
C ASP A 24 -11.56 -21.07 8.64
N ILE A 25 -10.76 -21.68 9.51
CA ILE A 25 -9.49 -21.12 9.95
C ILE A 25 -8.35 -21.64 9.08
N ASN A 26 -7.58 -20.70 8.55
CA ASN A 26 -6.36 -20.95 7.79
C ASN A 26 -5.15 -20.40 8.53
N TRP A 27 -4.06 -21.17 8.57
CA TRP A 27 -2.76 -20.74 9.10
C TRP A 27 -1.71 -20.74 8.00
N ILE A 28 -0.94 -19.65 7.95
CA ILE A 28 0.16 -19.45 7.01
C ILE A 28 1.39 -19.07 7.83
N ARG A 29 2.51 -19.76 7.62
CA ARG A 29 3.78 -19.36 8.22
C ARG A 29 4.33 -18.15 7.48
N ILE A 30 4.65 -17.10 8.23
CA ILE A 30 5.28 -15.89 7.73
C ILE A 30 6.63 -15.68 8.42
N GLN A 31 7.56 -15.01 7.74
CA GLN A 31 8.83 -14.60 8.31
C GLN A 31 9.02 -13.10 8.11
N ARG A 32 9.46 -12.41 9.15
CA ARG A 32 9.79 -10.98 9.14
C ARG A 32 11.15 -10.80 9.79
N GLY A 33 12.18 -10.51 9.00
CA GLY A 33 13.56 -10.56 9.46
C GLY A 33 13.93 -11.96 9.98
N SER A 34 14.43 -12.03 11.21
CA SER A 34 14.77 -13.30 11.88
C SER A 34 13.58 -13.98 12.59
N GLN A 35 12.42 -13.31 12.67
CA GLN A 35 11.27 -13.80 13.43
C GLN A 35 10.30 -14.57 12.54
N PHE A 36 9.85 -15.73 13.03
CA PHE A 36 8.75 -16.48 12.46
C PHE A 36 7.45 -16.17 13.19
N ALA A 37 6.35 -16.12 12.46
CA ALA A 37 5.01 -15.98 13.02
C ALA A 37 3.99 -16.79 12.19
N LEU A 38 2.79 -16.94 12.74
CA LEU A 38 1.64 -17.50 12.03
C LEU A 38 0.67 -16.37 11.71
N ARG A 39 0.34 -16.23 10.42
CA ARG A 39 -0.80 -15.45 9.97
C ARG A 39 -2.03 -16.36 10.00
N VAL A 40 -3.04 -15.93 10.76
CA VAL A 40 -4.32 -16.61 10.86
C VAL A 40 -5.33 -15.86 9.99
N ARG A 41 -6.11 -16.60 9.19
CA ARG A 41 -7.29 -16.06 8.49
C ARG A 41 -8.51 -16.82 8.96
N ASP A 42 -9.52 -16.09 9.40
CA ASP A 42 -10.82 -16.64 9.78
C ASP A 42 -11.82 -16.29 8.69
N ASN A 43 -12.20 -17.29 7.89
CA ASN A 43 -13.14 -17.10 6.78
C ASN A 43 -14.61 -16.95 7.24
N SER A 44 -14.88 -17.11 8.55
CA SER A 44 -16.20 -16.86 9.14
C SER A 44 -16.34 -15.45 9.72
N ASN A 45 -15.32 -14.59 9.53
CA ASN A 45 -15.34 -13.23 10.03
C ASN A 45 -16.47 -12.41 9.37
N ASP A 46 -17.27 -11.74 10.18
CA ASP A 46 -18.44 -10.96 9.75
C ASP A 46 -18.10 -9.79 8.80
N VAL A 47 -16.82 -9.39 8.69
CA VAL A 47 -16.35 -8.45 7.67
C VAL A 47 -16.55 -9.01 6.26
N TYR A 48 -16.43 -10.33 6.05
CA TYR A 48 -16.65 -10.94 4.73
C TYR A 48 -18.09 -10.80 4.28
N ASP A 49 -19.04 -10.99 5.19
CA ASP A 49 -20.47 -10.87 4.90
C ASP A 49 -20.87 -9.41 4.64
N ARG A 50 -20.21 -8.46 5.30
CA ARG A 50 -20.46 -7.02 5.16
C ARG A 50 -19.70 -6.36 4.01
N PHE A 51 -18.73 -7.05 3.42
CA PHE A 51 -17.95 -6.50 2.32
C PHE A 51 -18.73 -6.58 1.00
N HIS A 52 -19.23 -5.45 0.54
CA HIS A 52 -19.97 -5.33 -0.72
C HIS A 52 -19.23 -4.53 -1.80
N GLY A 53 -17.95 -4.23 -1.56
CA GLY A 53 -17.13 -3.37 -2.38
C GLY A 53 -16.60 -2.18 -1.59
N ILE A 54 -15.97 -1.27 -2.33
CA ILE A 54 -15.39 -0.05 -1.80
C ILE A 54 -15.86 1.06 -2.72
N ASP A 55 -16.46 2.09 -2.13
CA ASP A 55 -16.87 3.26 -2.88
C ASP A 55 -15.64 3.95 -3.48
N ARG A 56 -15.84 4.54 -4.65
CA ARG A 56 -14.79 5.23 -5.41
C ARG A 56 -15.33 6.56 -5.87
N PHE A 57 -14.45 7.55 -5.93
CA PHE A 57 -14.75 8.76 -6.67
C PHE A 57 -15.01 8.43 -8.15
N GLU A 58 -15.77 9.29 -8.82
CA GLU A 58 -15.88 9.22 -10.27
C GLU A 58 -14.49 9.35 -10.90
N THR A 59 -14.27 8.68 -12.03
CA THR A 59 -12.97 8.74 -12.70
C THR A 59 -12.75 10.13 -13.27
N ASP A 60 -11.62 10.74 -12.89
CA ASP A 60 -11.23 12.06 -13.35
C ASP A 60 -9.94 11.97 -14.20
N ALA A 61 -10.04 12.44 -15.44
CA ALA A 61 -8.92 12.46 -16.36
C ALA A 61 -7.82 13.45 -15.93
N GLU A 62 -8.17 14.52 -15.20
CA GLU A 62 -7.21 15.49 -14.67
C GLU A 62 -6.36 14.89 -13.55
N MET A 63 -6.87 13.86 -12.87
CA MET A 63 -6.13 13.11 -11.84
C MET A 63 -5.21 12.02 -12.39
N ARG A 64 -5.06 11.94 -13.72
CA ARG A 64 -4.04 11.12 -14.39
C ARG A 64 -2.89 12.01 -14.90
N LEU A 65 -1.98 12.31 -13.98
CA LEU A 65 -0.87 13.24 -14.18
C LEU A 65 0.35 12.57 -14.82
N THR A 66 1.19 13.40 -15.45
CA THR A 66 2.55 13.03 -15.82
C THR A 66 3.53 13.76 -14.93
N ALA A 67 4.34 13.01 -14.18
CA ALA A 67 5.38 13.54 -13.34
C ALA A 67 6.77 13.45 -14.00
N THR A 68 7.68 14.31 -13.56
CA THR A 68 9.12 14.19 -13.80
C THR A 68 9.75 13.34 -12.70
N TRP A 69 10.53 12.34 -13.08
CA TRP A 69 11.37 11.59 -12.14
C TRP A 69 12.63 12.41 -11.84
N MET A 70 12.79 12.81 -10.59
CA MET A 70 13.93 13.59 -10.11
C MET A 70 14.86 12.68 -9.32
N PRO A 71 15.97 12.19 -9.90
CA PRO A 71 16.82 11.21 -9.25
C PRO A 71 17.41 11.73 -7.94
N GLN A 72 17.44 10.87 -6.92
CA GLN A 72 18.12 11.10 -5.67
C GLN A 72 18.71 9.79 -5.13
N ASN A 73 19.50 9.88 -4.06
CA ASN A 73 20.04 8.70 -3.39
C ASN A 73 19.88 8.88 -1.89
N GLU A 74 18.62 8.88 -1.46
CA GLU A 74 18.25 9.08 -0.07
C GLU A 74 17.77 7.79 0.59
N VAL A 75 17.75 7.80 1.92
CA VAL A 75 17.10 6.78 2.73
C VAL A 75 16.05 7.49 3.56
N VAL A 76 14.81 7.05 3.43
CA VAL A 76 13.65 7.70 4.06
C VAL A 76 13.12 6.80 5.18
N ALA A 77 12.82 7.43 6.31
CA ALA A 77 12.18 6.78 7.45
C ALA A 77 10.67 6.62 7.19
N VAL A 78 10.22 5.38 6.99
CA VAL A 78 8.82 5.02 6.75
C VAL A 78 8.23 4.43 8.03
N PRO A 79 7.32 5.14 8.73
CA PRO A 79 6.62 4.58 9.88
C PRO A 79 5.54 3.59 9.41
N ASN A 80 5.13 2.68 10.29
CA ASN A 80 3.95 1.84 10.10
C ASN A 80 2.90 2.08 11.19
N VAL A 81 1.72 1.48 11.02
CA VAL A 81 0.60 1.60 11.98
C VAL A 81 0.90 1.12 13.41
N LEU A 82 1.97 0.36 13.62
CA LEU A 82 2.43 -0.08 14.95
C LEU A 82 3.47 0.87 15.58
N GLY A 83 3.80 1.99 14.91
CA GLY A 83 4.83 2.94 15.35
C GLY A 83 6.26 2.48 15.09
N THR A 84 6.47 1.34 14.41
CA THR A 84 7.80 0.92 13.98
C THR A 84 8.25 1.75 12.79
N ILE A 85 9.52 2.12 12.75
CA ILE A 85 10.12 2.87 11.65
C ILE A 85 11.04 1.94 10.86
N SER A 86 10.91 1.94 9.54
CA SER A 86 11.79 1.23 8.62
C SER A 86 12.54 2.23 7.75
N GLU A 87 13.84 2.01 7.57
CA GLU A 87 14.65 2.76 6.62
C GLU A 87 14.52 2.14 5.24
N VAL A 88 14.04 2.93 4.27
CA VAL A 88 13.78 2.47 2.91
C VAL A 88 14.52 3.36 1.93
N PRO A 89 15.23 2.80 0.92
CA PRO A 89 15.83 3.62 -0.11
C PRO A 89 14.78 4.47 -0.84
N SER A 90 15.18 5.67 -1.24
CA SER A 90 14.41 6.55 -2.11
C SER A 90 15.26 6.96 -3.31
N PRO A 91 15.08 6.30 -4.47
CA PRO A 91 15.86 6.60 -5.67
C PRO A 91 15.44 7.89 -6.40
N ALA A 92 14.29 8.47 -6.04
CA ALA A 92 13.81 9.71 -6.61
C ALA A 92 12.70 10.34 -5.77
N TYR A 93 12.40 11.59 -6.08
CA TYR A 93 11.07 12.15 -5.89
C TYR A 93 10.43 12.43 -7.25
N LEU A 94 9.10 12.44 -7.29
CA LEU A 94 8.32 12.85 -8.44
C LEU A 94 7.99 14.33 -8.31
N GLU A 95 8.12 15.08 -9.41
CA GLU A 95 7.64 16.45 -9.51
C GLU A 95 6.49 16.53 -10.51
N PHE A 96 5.34 17.06 -10.08
CA PHE A 96 4.13 17.18 -10.90
C PHE A 96 3.34 18.44 -10.52
N TRP A 97 2.29 18.72 -11.29
CA TRP A 97 1.47 19.92 -11.11
C TRP A 97 0.00 19.56 -10.97
N ILE A 98 -0.68 20.25 -10.06
CA ILE A 98 -2.13 20.27 -9.89
C ILE A 98 -2.52 21.74 -9.85
N ASP A 99 -3.49 22.15 -10.66
CA ASP A 99 -3.96 23.55 -10.74
C ASP A 99 -2.85 24.61 -10.93
N GLY A 100 -1.76 24.21 -11.60
CA GLY A 100 -0.59 25.06 -11.83
C GLY A 100 0.37 25.20 -10.63
N GLU A 101 0.03 24.62 -9.48
CA GLU A 101 0.91 24.52 -8.32
C GLU A 101 1.80 23.27 -8.42
N ARG A 102 3.06 23.41 -7.99
CA ARG A 102 4.06 22.35 -8.05
C ARG A 102 3.99 21.50 -6.77
N HIS A 103 3.89 20.18 -6.94
CA HIS A 103 3.87 19.20 -5.87
C HIS A 103 4.95 18.14 -6.05
N THR A 104 5.30 17.48 -4.94
CA THR A 104 6.31 16.41 -4.92
C THR A 104 5.88 15.22 -4.09
N LEU A 105 6.34 14.02 -4.48
CA LEU A 105 6.20 12.79 -3.69
C LEU A 105 7.50 11.98 -3.77
N ASP A 106 8.06 11.57 -2.63
CA ASP A 106 9.20 10.66 -2.57
C ASP A 106 8.81 9.26 -3.04
N VAL A 107 9.61 8.72 -3.96
CA VAL A 107 9.51 7.34 -4.40
C VAL A 107 10.32 6.48 -3.44
N THR A 108 9.65 5.67 -2.63
CA THR A 108 10.31 4.70 -1.74
C THR A 108 10.34 3.32 -2.38
N GLY A 109 11.51 2.67 -2.42
CA GLY A 109 11.70 1.35 -3.00
C GLY A 109 13.14 1.12 -3.44
N GLN A 110 13.46 -0.10 -3.88
CA GLN A 110 14.82 -0.39 -4.34
C GLN A 110 15.09 0.32 -5.68
N PRO A 111 16.27 0.92 -5.89
CA PRO A 111 16.58 1.68 -7.11
C PRO A 111 16.42 0.91 -8.43
N ASP A 112 16.55 -0.41 -8.39
CA ASP A 112 16.44 -1.34 -9.52
C ASP A 112 15.03 -1.91 -9.73
N SER A 113 14.03 -1.43 -8.96
CA SER A 113 12.65 -1.89 -9.09
C SER A 113 12.00 -1.39 -10.38
N GLU A 114 11.29 -2.27 -11.08
CA GLU A 114 10.48 -1.89 -12.26
C GLU A 114 9.18 -1.17 -11.87
N ARG A 115 8.73 -1.36 -10.62
CA ARG A 115 7.52 -0.77 -10.06
C ARG A 115 7.71 -0.35 -8.61
N PHE A 116 7.05 0.73 -8.23
CA PHE A 116 7.09 1.29 -6.89
C PHE A 116 5.69 1.42 -6.32
N MET A 117 5.53 1.05 -5.05
CA MET A 117 4.30 1.29 -4.30
C MET A 117 4.45 2.59 -3.53
N MET A 118 3.80 3.63 -4.03
CA MET A 118 3.73 4.92 -3.36
C MET A 118 2.72 4.83 -2.22
N VAL A 119 3.09 5.35 -1.05
CA VAL A 119 2.16 5.60 0.06
C VAL A 119 2.04 7.09 0.21
N PHE A 120 0.82 7.62 0.10
CA PHE A 120 0.57 9.05 0.20
C PHE A 120 -0.67 9.34 1.06
N ALA A 121 -0.72 10.55 1.60
CA ALA A 121 -1.93 11.16 2.13
C ALA A 121 -2.14 12.52 1.50
N ASP A 122 -3.35 13.02 1.60
CA ASP A 122 -3.80 14.28 1.02
C ASP A 122 -4.93 14.86 1.90
N GLN A 123 -5.54 15.99 1.52
CA GLN A 123 -6.57 16.61 2.35
C GLN A 123 -7.87 15.81 2.46
N THR A 124 -8.10 14.79 1.62
CA THR A 124 -9.24 13.87 1.78
C THR A 124 -9.01 12.81 2.86
N SER A 125 -7.76 12.60 3.28
CA SER A 125 -7.39 11.53 4.21
C SER A 125 -7.99 11.77 5.61
N GLY A 126 -8.87 10.87 6.04
CA GLY A 126 -9.60 10.96 7.31
C GLY A 126 -10.93 11.73 7.21
N GLU A 127 -11.22 12.31 6.04
CA GLU A 127 -12.46 13.03 5.76
C GLU A 127 -13.37 12.19 4.84
N THR A 128 -12.89 11.86 3.64
CA THR A 128 -13.61 11.07 2.63
C THR A 128 -12.81 9.86 2.14
N THR A 129 -11.52 9.78 2.46
CA THR A 129 -10.64 8.64 2.19
C THR A 129 -9.99 8.11 3.47
N TYR A 130 -9.42 6.90 3.42
CA TYR A 130 -8.83 6.27 4.61
C TYR A 130 -7.74 7.14 5.27
N GLY A 131 -7.89 7.40 6.57
CA GLY A 131 -7.00 8.31 7.31
C GLY A 131 -5.54 7.86 7.42
N GLY A 132 -5.24 6.58 7.20
CA GLY A 132 -3.87 6.06 7.15
C GLY A 132 -3.14 6.37 5.83
N GLY A 133 -3.80 6.99 4.86
CA GLY A 133 -3.31 7.22 3.51
C GLY A 133 -3.62 6.07 2.56
N ARG A 134 -3.32 6.27 1.27
CA ARG A 134 -3.64 5.35 0.18
C ARG A 134 -2.38 4.89 -0.54
N TYR A 135 -2.50 3.76 -1.23
CA TYR A 135 -1.45 3.18 -2.04
C TYR A 135 -1.67 3.49 -3.52
N LEU A 136 -0.59 3.79 -4.23
CA LEU A 136 -0.59 3.96 -5.68
C LEU A 136 0.62 3.25 -6.27
N TRP A 137 0.39 2.35 -7.22
CA TRP A 137 1.47 1.74 -7.97
C TRP A 137 1.88 2.62 -9.14
N ILE A 138 3.19 2.83 -9.28
CA ILE A 138 3.79 3.50 -10.43
C ILE A 138 4.83 2.59 -11.08
N ASP A 139 5.02 2.74 -12.39
CA ASP A 139 6.13 2.14 -13.11
C ASP A 139 7.39 2.99 -12.95
N ALA A 140 8.55 2.38 -13.15
CA ALA A 140 9.82 3.09 -13.33
C ALA A 140 9.73 4.14 -14.46
N PRO A 141 10.54 5.21 -14.44
CA PRO A 141 10.46 6.25 -15.45
C PRO A 141 10.74 5.70 -16.84
N ASN A 142 10.03 6.23 -17.83
CA ASN A 142 10.35 5.94 -19.23
C ASN A 142 11.69 6.58 -19.64
N GLU A 143 12.12 6.33 -20.88
CA GLU A 143 13.38 6.87 -21.44
C GLU A 143 13.51 8.41 -21.38
N ARG A 144 12.40 9.13 -21.18
CA ARG A 144 12.36 10.60 -21.05
C ARG A 144 12.30 11.08 -19.59
N GLY A 145 12.48 10.19 -18.62
CA GLY A 145 12.38 10.52 -17.20
C GLY A 145 10.95 10.86 -16.76
N ARG A 146 9.93 10.31 -17.42
CA ARG A 146 8.51 10.58 -17.11
C ARG A 146 7.84 9.38 -16.46
N VAL A 147 6.98 9.64 -15.49
CA VAL A 147 6.15 8.65 -14.79
C VAL A 147 4.70 9.07 -14.87
N VAL A 148 3.79 8.10 -15.02
CA VAL A 148 2.35 8.33 -14.90
C VAL A 148 1.93 8.18 -13.44
N LEU A 149 1.32 9.23 -12.89
CA LEU A 149 0.64 9.21 -11.61
C LEU A 149 -0.87 9.19 -11.85
N ASP A 150 -1.48 8.02 -11.70
CA ASP A 150 -2.92 7.84 -11.93
C ASP A 150 -3.65 7.68 -10.59
N PHE A 151 -4.04 8.81 -9.97
CA PHE A 151 -4.69 8.79 -8.66
C PHE A 151 -6.06 8.09 -8.69
N ASN A 152 -6.70 7.91 -9.85
CA ASN A 152 -7.91 7.08 -9.98
C ASN A 152 -7.67 5.62 -9.59
N ARG A 153 -6.41 5.19 -9.59
CA ARG A 153 -6.00 3.83 -9.21
C ARG A 153 -5.49 3.76 -7.78
N ALA A 154 -5.53 4.86 -7.02
CA ALA A 154 -5.22 4.85 -5.60
C ALA A 154 -6.23 3.96 -4.86
N TYR A 155 -5.72 3.13 -3.96
CA TYR A 155 -6.52 2.14 -3.22
C TYR A 155 -6.14 2.11 -1.74
N ASN A 156 -7.06 1.64 -0.91
CA ASN A 156 -6.88 1.58 0.52
C ASN A 156 -5.88 0.47 0.91
N PRO A 157 -5.05 0.70 1.93
CA PRO A 157 -4.16 -0.32 2.46
C PRO A 157 -4.94 -1.39 3.25
N PRO A 158 -4.36 -2.60 3.43
CA PRO A 158 -4.97 -3.68 4.23
C PRO A 158 -5.51 -3.31 5.61
N CYS A 159 -4.94 -2.26 6.21
CA CYS A 159 -5.28 -1.81 7.55
C CYS A 159 -6.69 -1.20 7.67
N VAL A 160 -7.32 -0.83 6.56
CA VAL A 160 -8.73 -0.42 6.57
C VAL A 160 -9.63 -1.60 6.96
N TRP A 161 -9.31 -2.84 6.54
CA TRP A 161 -10.13 -4.03 6.80
C TRP A 161 -9.72 -4.81 8.04
N THR A 162 -8.45 -4.74 8.46
CA THR A 162 -7.96 -5.53 9.61
C THR A 162 -6.97 -4.78 10.49
N PRO A 163 -7.13 -4.81 11.82
CA PRO A 163 -6.16 -4.20 12.75
C PRO A 163 -4.85 -5.00 12.83
N PHE A 164 -4.81 -6.22 12.25
CA PHE A 164 -3.64 -7.10 12.32
C PHE A 164 -2.64 -6.88 11.17
N ALA A 165 -2.98 -6.01 10.20
CA ALA A 165 -2.05 -5.59 9.17
C ALA A 165 -1.07 -4.54 9.71
N THR A 166 0.14 -4.52 9.13
CA THR A 166 1.23 -3.62 9.55
C THR A 166 1.62 -2.69 8.41
N CYS A 167 0.65 -1.89 7.96
CA CYS A 167 0.78 -1.05 6.78
C CYS A 167 1.79 0.08 7.00
N PRO A 168 2.68 0.37 6.04
CA PRO A 168 3.39 1.63 6.02
C PRO A 168 2.41 2.80 5.97
N LEU A 169 2.81 3.90 6.62
CA LEU A 169 2.14 5.19 6.63
C LEU A 169 2.91 6.18 5.74
N PRO A 170 2.22 7.18 5.17
CA PRO A 170 2.87 8.19 4.35
C PRO A 170 3.90 8.98 5.17
N THR A 171 5.08 9.15 4.58
CA THR A 171 6.17 9.99 5.10
C THR A 171 5.72 11.44 5.17
N ARG A 172 6.52 12.32 5.79
CA ARG A 172 6.23 13.76 5.82
C ARG A 172 6.14 14.34 4.40
N ASN A 173 7.04 13.93 3.51
CA ASN A 173 7.11 14.42 2.13
C ASN A 173 6.00 13.85 1.25
N ASN A 174 5.40 12.72 1.63
CA ASN A 174 4.29 12.10 0.91
C ASN A 174 2.91 12.52 1.45
N ARG A 175 2.82 13.74 1.98
CA ARG A 175 1.57 14.35 2.45
C ARG A 175 1.29 15.58 1.61
N LEU A 176 0.38 15.43 0.66
CA LEU A 176 -0.08 16.52 -0.20
C LEU A 176 -0.98 17.46 0.60
N THR A 177 -0.87 18.76 0.30
CA THR A 177 -1.66 19.83 0.93
C THR A 177 -2.89 20.20 0.10
N VAL A 178 -3.23 19.41 -0.91
CA VAL A 178 -4.40 19.56 -1.77
C VAL A 178 -5.29 18.32 -1.63
N PRO A 179 -6.60 18.40 -1.87
CA PRO A 179 -7.46 17.22 -1.90
C PRO A 179 -7.22 16.42 -3.19
N ILE A 180 -7.20 15.09 -3.08
CA ILE A 180 -7.16 14.17 -4.22
C ILE A 180 -8.45 13.35 -4.23
N GLU A 181 -9.49 13.88 -4.89
CA GLU A 181 -10.82 13.29 -5.04
C GLU A 181 -10.87 12.25 -6.18
N ALA A 182 -9.93 11.31 -6.18
CA ALA A 182 -9.84 10.22 -7.14
C ALA A 182 -9.42 8.91 -6.46
N GLY A 183 -9.89 7.77 -6.95
CA GLY A 183 -9.57 6.44 -6.42
C GLY A 183 -10.55 5.97 -5.33
N GLU A 184 -10.10 5.07 -4.47
CA GLU A 184 -10.94 4.53 -3.38
C GLU A 184 -11.21 5.58 -2.29
N MET A 185 -12.47 5.62 -1.86
CA MET A 185 -12.97 6.34 -0.69
C MET A 185 -12.75 5.50 0.57
N ASP A 186 -13.02 6.07 1.75
CA ASP A 186 -12.90 5.32 2.99
C ASP A 186 -13.88 4.14 3.03
N TRP A 187 -13.44 3.03 3.62
CA TRP A 187 -14.32 1.88 3.84
C TRP A 187 -14.84 1.93 5.27
N VAL A 188 -16.08 2.42 5.41
CA VAL A 188 -16.77 2.47 6.70
C VAL A 188 -17.23 1.06 7.07
N ARG A 189 -16.71 0.55 8.19
CA ARG A 189 -17.02 -0.78 8.78
C ARG A 189 -18.44 -0.90 9.30
#